data_AF-A0A2K3JM22-F1
#
_entry.id   AF-A0A2K3JM22-F1
#
_cell.length_a   1.000
_cell.length_b   1.000
_cell.length_c   1.000
_cell.angle_alpha   90.00
_cell.angle_beta   90.00
_cell.angle_gamma   90.00
#
_symmetry.space_group_name_H-M   'P 1'
#
loop_
_entity.id
_entity.type
_entity.pdbx_description
1 polymer ?
#
loop_
_entity_poly.entity_id
_entity_poly.type
_entity_poly.pdbx_seq_one_letter_code
_entity_poly.pdbx_strand_id
1 'polypeptide(L)'
;RYGNRPSLGGIELMNEPQGVDIDSLKKYYKAGYDAVRKYNQNAYVIMSNPLGVEDSKILLSFVSGFNNVVLDVHYYNLYTDNFNNMNVQQNIDYINNERASDLSGVSSTNALSFVALRLEFQPLGE
;
A
#
# COMPACT_ATOMS: atom_id res chain seq x y z
N ARG A 1 -21.79 -1.93 -11.73
CA ARG A 1 -22.37 -2.84 -10.71
C ARG A 1 -22.47 -2.18 -9.33
N TYR A 2 -21.40 -1.56 -8.82
CA TYR A 2 -21.37 -1.02 -7.46
C TYR A 2 -21.46 0.51 -7.35
N GLY A 3 -21.32 1.26 -8.46
CA GLY A 3 -21.20 2.73 -8.45
C GLY A 3 -22.33 3.49 -7.75
N ASN A 4 -23.57 3.00 -7.80
CA ASN A 4 -24.71 3.66 -7.16
C ASN A 4 -25.04 3.08 -5.76
N ARG A 5 -24.15 2.25 -5.19
CA ARG A 5 -24.38 1.68 -3.85
C ARG A 5 -23.86 2.65 -2.80
N PRO A 6 -24.72 3.16 -1.88
CA PRO A 6 -24.30 4.12 -0.87
C PRO A 6 -23.31 3.53 0.15
N SER A 7 -23.25 2.20 0.27
CA SER A 7 -22.30 1.49 1.13
C SER A 7 -20.93 1.24 0.47
N LEU A 8 -20.69 1.69 -0.76
CA LEU A 8 -19.39 1.54 -1.41
C LEU A 8 -18.38 2.55 -0.85
N GLY A 9 -17.53 2.10 0.06
CA GLY A 9 -16.44 2.93 0.62
C GLY A 9 -15.29 3.16 -0.37
N GLY A 10 -14.89 2.13 -1.11
CA GLY A 10 -13.80 2.25 -2.09
C GLY A 10 -13.67 1.04 -3.00
N ILE A 11 -12.85 1.18 -4.04
CA ILE A 11 -12.47 0.12 -4.96
C ILE A 11 -10.95 0.11 -5.07
N GLU A 12 -10.35 -1.03 -4.73
CA GLU A 12 -8.97 -1.31 -5.04
C GLU A 12 -8.86 -1.81 -6.47
N LEU A 13 -8.02 -1.14 -7.26
CA LEU A 13 -7.88 -1.44 -8.68
C LEU A 13 -7.12 -2.76 -8.90
N MET A 14 -6.03 -2.95 -8.14
CA MET A 14 -5.17 -4.12 -8.20
C MET A 14 -4.39 -4.24 -6.89
N ASN A 15 -4.43 -5.43 -6.28
CA ASN A 15 -3.65 -5.74 -5.09
C ASN A 15 -2.24 -6.18 -5.49
N GLU A 16 -1.23 -5.54 -4.90
CA GLU A 16 0.19 -5.93 -4.95
C GLU A 16 0.69 -6.34 -6.35
N PRO A 17 0.66 -5.44 -7.36
CA PRO A 17 1.17 -5.77 -8.68
C PRO A 17 2.66 -6.17 -8.60
N GLN A 18 3.05 -7.24 -9.29
CA GLN A 18 4.42 -7.78 -9.23
C GLN A 18 5.07 -7.79 -10.62
N GLY A 19 6.34 -7.38 -10.70
CA GLY A 19 7.12 -7.43 -11.95
C GLY A 19 6.60 -6.47 -13.03
N VAL A 20 5.92 -5.39 -12.63
CA VAL A 20 5.32 -4.42 -13.56
C VAL A 20 6.24 -3.23 -13.80
N ASP A 21 6.19 -2.69 -15.01
CA ASP A 21 6.74 -1.37 -15.32
C ASP A 21 5.91 -0.28 -14.63
N ILE A 22 6.58 0.66 -13.95
CA ILE A 22 5.93 1.69 -13.12
C ILE A 22 5.10 2.65 -13.96
N ASP A 23 5.55 3.01 -15.17
CA ASP A 23 4.80 3.92 -16.04
C ASP A 23 3.55 3.26 -16.60
N SER A 24 3.64 1.98 -16.94
CA SER A 24 2.50 1.15 -17.33
C SER A 24 1.49 1.02 -16.19
N LEU A 25 1.97 0.82 -14.95
CA LEU A 25 1.11 0.77 -13.77
C LEU A 25 0.38 2.12 -13.52
N LYS A 26 1.09 3.24 -13.62
CA LYS A 26 0.49 4.59 -13.50
C LYS A 26 -0.58 4.82 -14.57
N LYS A 27 -0.35 4.40 -15.81
CA LYS A 27 -1.36 4.47 -16.90
C LYS A 27 -2.59 3.63 -16.57
N TYR A 28 -2.39 2.41 -16.08
CA TYR A 28 -3.48 1.54 -15.64
C TYR A 28 -4.30 2.19 -14.51
N TYR A 29 -3.64 2.70 -13.47
CA TYR A 29 -4.31 3.38 -12.35
C TYR A 29 -5.05 4.64 -12.77
N LYS A 30 -4.50 5.44 -13.69
CA LYS A 30 -5.20 6.59 -14.24
C LYS A 30 -6.48 6.18 -14.96
N ALA A 31 -6.41 5.15 -15.80
CA ALA A 31 -7.59 4.65 -16.52
C ALA A 31 -8.65 4.08 -15.56
N GLY A 32 -8.24 3.34 -14.54
CA GLY A 32 -9.12 2.84 -13.49
C GLY A 32 -9.77 3.95 -12.68
N TYR A 33 -9.01 4.98 -12.29
CA TYR A 33 -9.51 6.16 -11.61
C TYR A 33 -10.59 6.87 -12.44
N ASP A 34 -10.30 7.18 -13.71
CA ASP A 34 -11.25 7.84 -14.61
C ASP A 34 -12.53 7.01 -14.77
N ALA A 35 -12.40 5.68 -14.87
CA ALA A 35 -13.53 4.78 -14.95
C ALA A 35 -14.38 4.79 -13.68
N VAL A 36 -13.77 4.79 -12.48
CA VAL A 36 -14.51 4.88 -11.22
C VAL A 36 -15.22 6.24 -11.12
N ARG A 37 -14.53 7.35 -11.42
CA ARG A 37 -15.09 8.71 -11.34
C ARG A 37 -16.26 8.93 -12.29
N LYS A 38 -16.31 8.22 -13.42
CA LYS A 38 -17.49 8.23 -14.31
C LYS A 38 -18.77 7.77 -13.60
N TYR A 39 -18.68 6.90 -12.60
CA TYR A 39 -19.84 6.28 -11.96
C TYR A 39 -20.00 6.63 -10.47
N ASN A 40 -18.94 7.04 -9.78
CA ASN A 40 -19.00 7.42 -8.37
C ASN A 40 -17.89 8.43 -8.03
N GLN A 41 -18.30 9.62 -7.61
CA GLN A 41 -17.39 10.72 -7.23
C GLN A 41 -16.84 10.60 -5.81
N ASN A 42 -17.51 9.83 -4.94
CA ASN A 42 -17.27 9.78 -3.51
C ASN A 42 -16.46 8.55 -3.08
N ALA A 43 -16.53 7.45 -3.81
CA ALA A 43 -15.81 6.22 -3.49
C ALA A 43 -14.30 6.47 -3.56
N TYR A 44 -13.55 5.94 -2.59
CA TYR A 44 -12.10 5.94 -2.64
C TYR A 44 -11.61 5.03 -3.78
N VAL A 45 -10.62 5.50 -4.54
CA VAL A 45 -9.88 4.65 -5.47
C VAL A 45 -8.58 4.26 -4.78
N ILE A 46 -8.39 2.97 -4.55
CA ILE A 46 -7.23 2.44 -3.82
C ILE A 46 -6.23 1.92 -4.85
N MET A 47 -4.98 2.35 -4.71
CA MET A 47 -3.86 2.04 -5.60
C MET A 47 -2.75 1.41 -4.77
N SER A 48 -2.48 0.13 -4.98
CA SER A 48 -1.46 -0.61 -4.21
C SER A 48 -0.07 -0.40 -4.80
N ASN A 49 0.93 -0.32 -3.93
CA ASN A 49 2.33 -0.32 -4.35
C ASN A 49 2.71 -1.67 -4.96
N PRO A 50 3.68 -1.68 -5.90
CA PRO A 50 4.16 -2.95 -6.43
C PRO A 50 4.87 -3.78 -5.38
N LEU A 51 4.64 -5.09 -5.41
CA LEU A 51 5.31 -6.04 -4.54
C LEU A 51 6.81 -6.09 -4.85
N GLY A 52 7.63 -6.07 -3.79
CA GLY A 52 9.09 -6.21 -3.89
C GLY A 52 9.83 -4.94 -4.33
N VAL A 53 9.15 -3.79 -4.36
CA VAL A 53 9.81 -2.49 -4.54
C VAL A 53 10.21 -1.94 -3.17
N GLU A 54 11.49 -1.60 -3.00
CA GLU A 54 12.02 -1.07 -1.73
C GLU A 54 11.48 0.34 -1.42
N ASP A 55 11.32 1.18 -2.45
CA ASP A 55 10.79 2.54 -2.29
C ASP A 55 9.26 2.54 -2.16
N SER A 56 8.78 2.58 -0.92
CA SER A 56 7.34 2.69 -0.62
C SER A 56 6.71 4.01 -1.07
N LYS A 57 7.51 5.00 -1.49
CA LYS A 57 7.04 6.33 -1.91
C LYS A 57 6.99 6.47 -3.44
N ILE A 58 7.27 5.41 -4.18
CA ILE A 58 7.36 5.42 -5.66
C ILE A 58 6.09 5.93 -6.37
N LEU A 59 4.92 5.73 -5.77
CA LEU A 59 3.63 6.22 -6.29
C LEU A 59 3.14 7.51 -5.62
N LEU A 60 3.83 8.02 -4.60
CA LEU A 60 3.37 9.11 -3.76
C LEU A 60 3.13 10.41 -4.55
N SER A 61 4.07 10.78 -5.42
CA SER A 61 3.91 11.95 -6.29
C SER A 61 2.77 11.76 -7.29
N PHE A 62 2.53 10.54 -7.75
CA PHE A 62 1.47 10.23 -8.69
C PHE A 62 0.10 10.35 -8.03
N VAL A 63 -0.11 9.71 -6.87
CA VAL A 63 -1.40 9.73 -6.17
C VAL A 63 -1.80 11.13 -5.68
N SER A 64 -0.82 12.02 -5.44
CA SER A 64 -1.07 13.39 -5.01
C SER A 64 -1.87 14.24 -6.03
N GLY A 65 -1.88 13.83 -7.31
CA GLY A 65 -2.65 14.49 -8.36
C GLY A 65 -4.15 14.13 -8.39
N PHE A 66 -4.65 13.33 -7.46
CA PHE A 66 -6.01 12.79 -7.49
C PHE A 66 -6.79 13.05 -6.20
N ASN A 67 -8.10 13.24 -6.34
CA ASN A 67 -9.02 13.36 -5.21
C ASN A 67 -9.63 12.01 -4.83
N ASN A 68 -9.88 11.80 -3.53
CA ASN A 68 -10.47 10.58 -2.97
C ASN A 68 -9.69 9.33 -3.38
N VAL A 69 -8.37 9.35 -3.17
CA VAL A 69 -7.46 8.22 -3.44
C VAL A 69 -6.84 7.75 -2.13
N VAL A 70 -6.58 6.44 -2.07
CA VAL A 70 -5.80 5.79 -1.02
C VAL A 70 -4.59 5.14 -1.67
N LEU A 71 -3.40 5.45 -1.16
CA LEU A 71 -2.20 4.68 -1.45
C LEU A 71 -2.15 3.49 -0.50
N ASP A 72 -2.15 2.28 -1.03
CA ASP A 72 -2.03 1.07 -0.23
C ASP A 72 -0.58 0.55 -0.27
N VAL A 73 0.02 0.38 0.90
CA VAL A 73 1.41 -0.05 1.07
C VAL A 73 1.49 -1.24 2.01
N HIS A 74 2.17 -2.28 1.57
CA HIS A 74 2.36 -3.51 2.34
C HIS A 74 3.82 -3.67 2.72
N TYR A 75 4.05 -3.96 4.00
CA TYR A 75 5.37 -4.18 4.54
C TYR A 75 5.48 -5.54 5.22
N TYR A 76 6.57 -6.23 4.96
CA TYR A 76 6.83 -7.59 5.44
C TYR A 76 8.13 -7.62 6.25
N ASN A 77 8.08 -8.08 7.51
CA ASN A 77 9.27 -8.58 8.23
C ASN A 77 9.37 -10.10 8.08
N LEU A 78 9.40 -10.55 6.84
CA LEU A 78 9.56 -11.94 6.45
C LEU A 78 10.08 -11.96 5.01
N TYR A 79 10.51 -13.13 4.54
CA TYR A 79 11.11 -13.36 3.21
C TYR A 79 12.60 -12.97 3.06
N THR A 80 13.26 -12.50 4.13
CA THR A 80 14.72 -12.38 4.19
C THR A 80 15.27 -13.06 5.44
N ASP A 81 16.48 -13.62 5.33
CA ASP A 81 17.11 -14.38 6.42
C ASP A 81 17.32 -13.55 7.70
N ASN A 82 17.37 -12.23 7.57
CA ASN A 82 17.48 -11.29 8.68
C ASN A 82 16.34 -11.44 9.69
N PHE A 83 15.13 -11.80 9.23
CA PHE A 83 13.95 -11.91 10.09
C PHE A 83 13.78 -13.32 10.69
N ASN A 84 14.44 -14.34 10.15
CA ASN A 84 14.27 -15.74 10.59
C ASN A 84 14.65 -15.98 12.06
N ASN A 85 15.58 -15.16 12.58
CA ASN A 85 16.10 -15.30 13.94
C ASN A 85 15.62 -14.20 14.90
N MET A 86 14.66 -13.36 14.47
CA MET A 86 14.13 -12.30 15.31
C MET A 86 13.02 -12.82 16.22
N ASN A 87 13.13 -12.52 17.51
CA ASN A 87 12.01 -12.70 18.44
C ASN A 87 10.95 -11.58 18.27
N VAL A 88 9.88 -11.65 19.06
CA VAL A 88 8.77 -10.69 19.02
C VAL A 88 9.25 -9.25 19.25
N GLN A 89 10.09 -9.02 20.27
CA GLN A 89 10.55 -7.68 20.62
C GLN A 89 11.46 -7.10 19.53
N GLN A 90 12.36 -7.91 18.96
CA GLN A 90 13.24 -7.48 17.86
C GLN A 90 12.45 -7.07 16.62
N ASN A 91 11.34 -7.75 16.31
CA ASN A 91 10.43 -7.36 15.24
C ASN A 91 9.74 -6.01 15.51
N ILE A 92 9.29 -5.78 16.75
CA ILE A 92 8.69 -4.51 17.18
C ILE A 92 9.72 -3.38 17.08
N ASP A 93 10.94 -3.61 17.56
CA ASP A 93 12.02 -2.65 17.54
C ASP A 93 12.40 -2.29 16.09
N TYR A 94 12.44 -3.27 15.19
CA TYR A 94 12.68 -3.03 13.76
C TYR A 94 11.63 -2.10 13.15
N ILE A 95 10.34 -2.27 13.49
CA ILE A 95 9.27 -1.38 13.01
C ILE A 95 9.51 0.04 13.50
N ASN A 96 9.79 0.21 14.80
CA ASN A 96 9.92 1.52 15.42
C ASN A 96 11.19 2.27 15.01
N ASN A 97 12.28 1.55 14.76
CA ASN A 97 13.59 2.15 14.53
C ASN A 97 13.95 2.23 13.04
N GLU A 98 13.65 1.17 12.27
CA GLU A 98 14.05 1.09 10.87
C GLU A 98 12.90 1.55 9.96
N ARG A 99 11.72 0.95 10.14
CA ARG A 99 10.59 1.15 9.22
C ARG A 99 9.78 2.43 9.49
N ALA A 100 9.99 3.10 10.62
CA ALA A 100 9.32 4.35 10.95
C ALA A 100 9.58 5.44 9.90
N SER A 101 10.79 5.47 9.31
CA SER A 101 11.15 6.45 8.28
C SER A 101 10.39 6.23 6.96
N ASP A 102 10.19 4.97 6.57
CA ASP A 102 9.38 4.59 5.40
C ASP A 102 7.91 4.94 5.63
N LEU A 103 7.39 4.59 6.81
CA LEU A 103 6.00 4.85 7.21
C LEU A 103 5.68 6.35 7.35
N SER A 104 6.63 7.16 7.81
CA SER A 104 6.40 8.60 8.00
C SER A 104 6.16 9.36 6.70
N GLY A 105 6.61 8.83 5.55
CA GLY A 105 6.52 9.53 4.28
C GLY A 105 5.31 9.17 3.43
N VAL A 106 4.69 8.00 3.62
CA VAL A 106 3.60 7.53 2.76
C VAL A 106 2.30 8.32 2.93
N SER A 107 2.16 9.08 4.02
CA SER A 107 1.02 9.94 4.33
C SER A 107 1.29 11.45 4.10
N SER A 108 2.36 11.80 3.37
CA SER A 108 2.76 13.20 3.16
C SER A 108 2.01 13.94 2.04
N THR A 109 0.89 13.39 1.55
CA THR A 109 0.06 13.98 0.51
C THR A 109 -1.40 14.08 0.97
N ASN A 110 -2.27 14.67 0.15
CA ASN A 110 -3.72 14.69 0.42
C ASN A 110 -4.39 13.32 0.18
N ALA A 111 -3.69 12.34 -0.37
CA ALA A 111 -4.17 10.97 -0.43
C ALA A 111 -4.10 10.34 0.96
N LEU A 112 -5.09 9.51 1.29
CA LEU A 112 -5.01 8.65 2.47
C LEU A 112 -4.02 7.51 2.21
N SER A 113 -3.55 6.86 3.29
CA SER A 113 -2.69 5.68 3.17
C SER A 113 -3.30 4.51 3.92
N PHE A 114 -3.35 3.34 3.28
CA PHE A 114 -3.50 2.06 3.95
C PHE A 114 -2.12 1.46 4.13
N VAL A 115 -1.83 1.02 5.35
CA VAL A 115 -0.54 0.43 5.71
C VAL A 115 -0.82 -0.95 6.27
N ALA A 116 -0.47 -1.98 5.51
CA ALA A 116 -0.50 -3.36 5.98
C ALA A 116 0.88 -3.77 6.48
N LEU A 117 0.90 -4.48 7.61
CA LEU A 117 2.11 -4.98 8.22
C LEU A 117 1.97 -6.47 8.51
N ARG A 118 2.85 -7.29 7.94
CA ARG A 118 2.92 -8.71 8.26
C ARG A 118 4.24 -9.01 8.96
N LEU A 119 4.13 -9.67 10.12
CA LEU A 119 5.23 -10.16 10.94
C LEU A 119 5.08 -11.67 11.09
N GLU A 120 6.20 -12.37 11.13
CA GLU A 120 6.24 -13.81 11.41
C GLU A 120 7.14 -14.03 12.62
N PHE A 121 6.70 -14.90 13.54
CA PHE A 121 7.41 -15.19 14.78
C PHE A 121 7.70 -16.68 14.83
N GLN A 122 8.95 -17.03 15.15
CA GLN A 122 9.26 -18.39 15.58
C GLN A 122 8.49 -18.67 16.88
N PRO A 123 7.85 -19.85 17.03
CA PRO A 123 7.30 -20.25 18.32
C PRO A 123 8.42 -20.20 19.36
N LEU A 124 8.13 -19.69 20.56
CA LEU A 124 9.04 -19.87 21.68
C LEU A 124 9.20 -21.38 21.88
N GLY A 125 10.40 -21.90 21.66
CA GLY A 125 10.70 -23.30 21.95
C GLY A 125 10.40 -23.60 23.42
N GLU A 126 9.73 -24.73 23.66
CA GLU A 126 9.60 -25.32 24.99
C GLU A 126 10.97 -25.73 25.56
#